data_AF-A0A3C1VGA2-F1
#
_entry.id   AF-A0A3C1VGA2-F1
#
_cell.length_a   1.000
_cell.length_b   1.000
_cell.length_c   1.000
_cell.angle_alpha   90.00
_cell.angle_beta   90.00
_cell.angle_gamma   90.00
#
_symmetry.space_group_name_H-M   'P 1'
#
loop_
_entity.id
_entity.type
_entity.pdbx_description
1 polymer ?
#
loop_
_entity_poly.entity_id
_entity_poly.type
_entity_poly.pdbx_seq_one_letter_code
_entity_poly.pdbx_strand_id
1 'polypeptide(L)' 'LIGKVTARSEPLVVLRSRIGANRILDMPSGEQLPRIC' A
#
# COMPACT_ATOMS: atom_id res chain seq x y z
N LEU A 1 3.51 -14.78 -2.80
CA LEU A 1 3.97 -13.50 -3.39
C LEU A 1 2.85 -12.48 -3.28
N ILE A 2 3.07 -11.31 -2.67
CA ILE A 2 2.05 -10.27 -2.45
C ILE A 2 2.16 -9.07 -3.39
N GLY A 3 3.23 -9.01 -4.20
CA GLY A 3 3.49 -7.92 -5.12
C GLY A 3 4.84 -8.06 -5.79
N LYS A 4 5.21 -7.05 -6.57
CA LYS A 4 6.52 -6.90 -7.21
C LYS A 4 6.91 -5.43 -7.25
N VAL A 5 8.21 -5.14 -7.17
CA VAL A 5 8.75 -3.81 -7.39
C VAL A 5 8.84 -3.56 -8.89
N THR A 6 8.47 -2.35 -9.32
CA THR A 6 8.58 -1.91 -10.71
C THR A 6 9.35 -0.59 -10.77
N ALA A 7 10.13 -0.38 -11.83
CA ALA A 7 10.80 0.90 -12.06
C ALA A 7 9.76 2.01 -12.28
N ARG A 8 9.63 2.89 -11.29
CA ARG A 8 8.82 4.12 -11.34
C ARG A 8 9.62 5.26 -10.75
N SER A 9 9.37 6.47 -11.22
CA SER A 9 10.04 7.70 -10.77
C SER A 9 9.65 8.09 -9.34
N GLU A 10 8.47 7.66 -8.88
CA GLU A 10 7.93 8.01 -7.56
C GLU A 10 7.72 6.76 -6.68
N PRO A 11 7.99 6.86 -5.36
CA PRO A 11 7.83 5.76 -4.42
C PRO A 11 6.35 5.55 -4.05
N LEU A 12 5.54 5.14 -5.01
CA LEU A 12 4.09 4.93 -4.87
C LEU A 12 3.75 3.44 -4.68
N VAL A 13 2.95 3.11 -3.67
CA VAL A 13 2.40 1.76 -3.49
C VAL A 13 1.00 1.70 -4.08
N VAL A 14 0.79 0.77 -5.02
CA VAL A 14 -0.50 0.55 -5.68
C VAL A 14 -1.05 -0.83 -5.31
N LEU A 15 -2.28 -0.86 -4.81
CA LEU A 15 -3.01 -2.08 -4.53
C LEU A 15 -3.92 -2.45 -5.70
N ARG A 16 -3.87 -3.71 -6.10
CA ARG A 16 -4.84 -4.31 -7.03
C ARG A 16 -5.95 -4.98 -6.23
N SER A 17 -7.19 -4.57 -6.46
CA SER A 17 -8.36 -5.18 -5.84
C SER A 17 -8.64 -6.56 -6.44
N ARG A 18 -9.51 -7.33 -5.77
CA ARG A 18 -9.94 -8.65 -6.25
C ARG A 18 -10.62 -8.62 -7.62
N ILE A 19 -11.24 -7.49 -7.98
CA ILE A 19 -11.89 -7.27 -9.29
C ILE A 19 -10.97 -6.55 -10.29
N GLY A 20 -9.69 -6.38 -9.96
CA GLY A 20 -8.67 -5.84 -10.86
C GLY A 20 -8.54 -4.31 -10.88
N ALA A 21 -9.32 -3.58 -10.07
CA ALA A 21 -9.20 -2.13 -9.94
C ALA A 21 -7.92 -1.76 -9.18
N ASN A 22 -7.27 -0.66 -9.57
CA ASN A 22 -6.06 -0.17 -8.93
C ASN A 22 -6.38 1.02 -8.02
N ARG A 23 -5.76 1.07 -6.84
CA ARG A 23 -5.83 2.23 -5.93
C ARG A 23 -4.48 2.51 -5.29
N ILE A 24 -4.26 3.77 -4.93
CA ILE A 24 -3.09 4.19 -4.16
C ILE A 24 -3.27 3.70 -2.71
N LEU A 25 -2.20 3.20 -2.10
CA LEU A 25 -2.14 2.93 -0.67
C LEU A 25 -1.45 4.12 0.01
N ASP A 26 -2.25 4.93 0.68
CA ASP A 26 -1.73 6.02 1.51
C ASP A 26 -1.17 5.47 2.83
N MET A 27 -0.16 6.16 3.34
CA MET A 27 0.38 5.88 4.66
C MET A 27 -0.67 6.24 5.73
N PRO A 28 -0.95 5.35 6.70
CA PRO A 28 -1.74 5.73 7.86
C PRO A 28 -1.07 6.88 8.61
N SER A 29 -1.86 7.83 9.13
CA SER A 29 -1.32 8.96 9.90
C SER A 29 -0.64 8.58 11.22
N GLY A 30 -0.75 7.32 11.63
CA GLY A 30 -0.19 6.77 12.86
C GLY A 30 -0.78 5.39 13.15
N GLU A 31 -0.39 4.81 14.29
CA GLU A 31 -0.98 3.55 14.74
C GLU A 31 -2.40 3.73 15.28
N GLN A 32 -3.25 2.74 15.00
CA GLN A 32 -4.66 2.80 15.41
C GLN A 32 -4.89 2.29 16.83
N LEU A 33 -3.98 1.49 17.36
CA LEU A 33 -4.12 0.82 18.65
C LEU A 33 -3.04 1.29 19.62
N PRO A 34 -3.41 1.75 20.83
CA PRO A 34 -2.43 2.14 21.82
C PRO A 34 -1.66 0.92 22.33
N ARG A 35 -0.32 0.97 22.25
CA ARG A 35 0.63 -0.05 22.75
C ARG A 35 0.52 -1.42 22.04
N ILE A 36 0.36 -1.41 20.72
CA ILE A 36 0.29 -2.64 19.89
C ILE A 36 1.66 -3.23 19.52
N CYS A 37 2.73 -2.68 20.07
CA CYS A 37 4.10 -3.13 19.83
C CYS A 37 4.58 -4.09 20.91
#